data_AF-A0A1H5NJI3-F1
#
_entry.id   AF-A0A1H5NJI3-F1
#
_cell.length_a   1.000
_cell.length_b   1.000
_cell.length_c   1.000
_cell.angle_alpha   90.00
_cell.angle_beta   90.00
_cell.angle_gamma   90.00
#
_symmetry.space_group_name_H-M   'P 1'
#
loop_
_entity.id
_entity.type
_entity.pdbx_description
1 polymer ?
#
loop_
_entity_poly.entity_id
_entity_poly.type
_entity_poly.pdbx_seq_one_letter_code
_entity_poly.pdbx_strand_id
1 'polypeptide(L)'
;MVAEQAAGARAPTQITSYSNHALEQFAGRDGGIGVSPSALSSAWSSPLKIEYVPSKYGPTFRYTGTDAVIVVNAEGKVVTGWGKSSSGTGK
;
A
#
# COMPACT_ATOMS: atom_id res chain seq x y z
N MET A 1 16.29 4.26 -0.31
CA MET A 1 16.16 5.73 -0.51
C MET A 1 16.09 6.17 -1.98
N VAL A 2 15.87 5.26 -2.97
CA VAL A 2 15.73 5.67 -4.40
C VAL A 2 14.36 6.30 -4.69
N ALA A 3 13.28 5.77 -4.08
CA ALA A 3 11.92 6.27 -4.31
C ALA A 3 11.71 7.70 -3.78
N GLU A 4 12.29 8.02 -2.62
CA GLU A 4 12.18 9.34 -1.97
C GLU A 4 12.91 10.42 -2.78
N GLN A 5 14.09 10.08 -3.31
CA GLN A 5 14.87 10.98 -4.16
C GLN A 5 14.19 11.22 -5.52
N ALA A 6 13.49 10.21 -6.06
CA ALA A 6 12.71 10.32 -7.30
C ALA A 6 11.43 11.18 -7.14
N ALA A 7 10.84 11.17 -5.95
CA ALA A 7 9.60 11.90 -5.66
C ALA A 7 9.83 13.38 -5.34
N GLY A 8 11.05 13.77 -4.93
CA GLY A 8 11.31 15.07 -4.31
C GLY A 8 10.57 15.26 -2.98
N ALA A 9 9.98 14.20 -2.44
CA ALA A 9 9.19 14.15 -1.22
C ALA A 9 9.63 12.94 -0.39
N ARG A 10 9.62 13.10 0.93
CA ARG A 10 9.98 12.00 1.83
C ARG A 10 8.87 10.96 1.82
N ALA A 11 9.25 9.69 1.81
CA ALA A 11 8.31 8.62 2.05
C ALA A 11 7.74 8.79 3.48
N PRO A 12 6.43 8.59 3.67
CA PRO A 12 5.86 8.61 5.00
C PRO A 12 6.52 7.54 5.87
N THR A 13 6.81 7.88 7.12
CA THR A 13 7.39 6.94 8.10
C THR A 13 6.33 6.19 8.90
N GLN A 14 5.07 6.63 8.83
CA GLN A 14 3.92 6.00 9.48
C GLN A 14 2.66 6.12 8.61
N ILE A 15 1.75 5.15 8.75
CA ILE A 15 0.41 5.23 8.17
C ILE A 15 -0.47 6.04 9.14
N THR A 16 -1.03 7.15 8.66
CA THR A 16 -1.89 8.05 9.44
C THR A 16 -3.37 7.74 9.26
N SER A 17 -3.77 7.28 8.07
CA SER A 17 -5.17 6.96 7.76
C SER A 17 -5.29 6.07 6.52
N TYR A 18 -6.46 5.44 6.39
CA TYR A 18 -6.83 4.65 5.23
C TYR A 18 -7.98 5.33 4.50
N SER A 19 -7.92 5.36 3.17
CA SER A 19 -9.04 5.84 2.35
C SER A 19 -10.16 4.78 2.35
N ASN A 20 -11.42 5.20 2.24
CA ASN A 20 -12.55 4.26 2.12
C ASN A 20 -12.30 3.21 1.04
N HIS A 21 -11.72 3.63 -0.08
CA HIS A 21 -11.38 2.73 -1.17
C HIS A 21 -10.36 1.65 -0.77
N ALA A 22 -9.36 1.99 0.06
CA ALA A 22 -8.42 1.01 0.60
C ALA A 22 -9.11 0.05 1.57
N LEU A 23 -9.99 0.58 2.44
CA LEU A 23 -10.77 -0.24 3.37
C LEU A 23 -11.65 -1.26 2.65
N GLU A 24 -12.30 -0.86 1.56
CA GLU A 24 -13.09 -1.76 0.71
C GLU A 24 -12.24 -2.87 0.07
N GLN A 25 -11.03 -2.55 -0.38
CA GLN A 25 -10.09 -3.55 -0.92
C GLN A 25 -9.62 -4.51 0.17
N PHE A 26 -9.36 -4.00 1.37
CA PHE A 26 -8.91 -4.82 2.49
C PHE A 26 -10.01 -5.73 3.02
N ALA A 27 -11.23 -5.20 3.09
CA ALA A 27 -12.41 -5.94 3.54
C ALA A 27 -12.78 -7.10 2.60
N GLY A 28 -12.31 -7.08 1.34
CA GLY A 28 -12.69 -8.07 0.34
C GLY A 28 -14.08 -7.76 -0.22
N ARG A 29 -14.17 -7.68 -1.55
CA ARG A 29 -15.45 -7.40 -2.21
C ARG A 29 -16.25 -8.70 -2.29
N ASP A 30 -17.48 -8.69 -1.77
CA ASP A 30 -18.53 -9.67 -2.10
C ASP A 30 -18.23 -11.13 -1.69
N GLY A 31 -17.69 -11.36 -0.48
CA GLY A 31 -17.34 -12.72 -0.01
C GLY A 31 -16.08 -13.30 -0.66
N GLY A 32 -15.33 -12.49 -1.40
CA GLY A 32 -14.06 -12.80 -2.03
C GLY A 32 -12.87 -12.28 -1.23
N ILE A 33 -11.81 -13.10 -1.25
CA ILE A 33 -10.59 -13.02 -0.45
C ILE A 33 -10.11 -11.56 -0.24
N GLY A 34 -10.28 -11.02 0.98
CA GLY A 34 -9.84 -9.66 1.37
C GLY A 34 -8.32 -9.60 1.50
N VAL A 35 -7.70 -8.44 1.75
CA VAL A 35 -6.24 -8.40 1.94
C VAL A 35 -5.92 -8.70 3.41
N SER A 36 -5.10 -9.71 3.65
CA SER A 36 -4.68 -10.06 5.01
C SER A 36 -3.99 -8.86 5.67
N PRO A 37 -4.41 -8.43 6.88
CA PRO A 37 -3.79 -7.31 7.56
C PRO A 37 -2.30 -7.55 7.84
N SER A 38 -1.89 -8.80 8.05
CA SER A 38 -0.48 -9.20 8.15
C SER A 38 0.28 -8.97 6.84
N ALA A 39 -0.35 -9.20 5.68
CA ALA A 39 0.28 -8.95 4.38
C ALA A 39 0.41 -7.45 4.10
N LEU A 40 -0.58 -6.63 4.50
CA LEU A 40 -0.49 -5.17 4.45
C LEU A 40 0.64 -4.64 5.34
N SER A 41 0.69 -5.12 6.59
CA SER A 41 1.72 -4.73 7.54
C SER A 41 3.11 -5.16 7.06
N SER A 42 3.24 -6.36 6.49
CA SER A 42 4.48 -6.84 5.87
C SER A 42 4.91 -5.98 4.69
N ALA A 43 3.97 -5.65 3.78
CA ALA A 43 4.24 -4.76 2.64
C ALA A 43 4.68 -3.36 3.07
N TRP A 44 4.19 -2.86 4.20
CA TRP A 44 4.60 -1.57 4.77
C TRP A 44 5.95 -1.62 5.50
N SER A 45 6.11 -2.58 6.42
CA SER A 45 7.28 -2.67 7.30
C SER A 45 8.50 -3.23 6.60
N SER A 46 8.32 -4.14 5.63
CA SER A 46 9.38 -4.78 4.88
C SER A 46 8.98 -4.96 3.40
N PRO A 47 8.79 -3.85 2.66
CA PRO A 47 8.53 -3.90 1.23
C PRO A 47 9.71 -4.54 0.49
N LEU A 48 9.42 -5.45 -0.43
CA LEU A 48 10.40 -5.96 -1.38
C LEU A 48 10.82 -4.87 -2.38
N LYS A 49 9.90 -3.97 -2.72
CA LYS A 49 10.14 -2.89 -3.67
C LYS A 49 9.34 -1.65 -3.31
N ILE A 50 10.00 -0.50 -3.31
CA ILE A 50 9.34 0.80 -3.16
C ILE A 50 9.53 1.56 -4.47
N GLU A 51 8.41 1.98 -5.07
CA GLU A 51 8.40 2.72 -6.32
C GLU A 51 7.65 4.03 -6.14
N TYR A 52 8.22 5.10 -6.67
CA TYR A 52 7.51 6.36 -6.78
C TYR A 52 6.45 6.27 -7.88
N VAL A 53 5.21 6.59 -7.55
CA VAL A 53 4.08 6.62 -8.47
C VAL A 53 3.53 8.04 -8.50
N PRO A 54 3.72 8.80 -9.59
CA PRO A 54 3.11 10.11 -9.72
C PRO A 54 1.59 9.96 -9.80
N SER A 55 0.86 10.72 -8.97
CA SER A 55 -0.60 10.76 -9.00
C SER A 55 -1.09 12.18 -9.27
N LYS A 56 -2.29 12.29 -9.84
CA LYS A 56 -3.03 13.55 -10.03
C LYS A 56 -3.13 14.37 -8.74
N TYR A 57 -3.18 13.71 -7.59
CA TYR A 57 -3.36 14.33 -6.28
C TYR A 57 -2.04 14.58 -5.53
N GLY A 58 -0.90 14.27 -6.15
CA GLY A 58 0.42 14.45 -5.54
C GLY A 58 1.31 13.20 -5.60
N PRO A 59 2.47 13.25 -4.94
CA PRO A 59 3.41 12.14 -4.91
C PRO A 59 2.84 10.96 -4.10
N THR A 60 2.82 9.78 -4.71
CA THR A 60 2.48 8.53 -4.02
C THR A 60 3.61 7.51 -4.13
N PHE A 61 3.65 6.59 -3.19
CA PHE A 61 4.68 5.56 -3.07
C PHE A 61 3.98 4.21 -3.06
N ARG A 62 4.35 3.37 -4.02
CA ARG A 62 3.91 1.98 -4.11
C ARG A 62 4.90 1.10 -3.38
N TYR A 63 4.43 0.45 -2.33
CA TYR A 63 5.16 -0.53 -1.55
C TYR A 63 4.68 -1.92 -1.97
N THR A 64 5.54 -2.65 -2.64
CA THR A 64 5.30 -4.03 -3.06
C THR A 64 5.92 -4.95 -2.03
N GLY A 65 5.10 -5.62 -1.24
CA GLY A 65 5.52 -6.73 -0.38
C GLY A 65 5.50 -8.06 -1.13
N THR A 66 5.80 -9.14 -0.41
CA THR A 66 5.74 -10.51 -0.92
C THR A 66 4.32 -10.88 -1.33
N ASP A 67 3.36 -10.57 -0.47
CA ASP A 67 1.99 -11.07 -0.58
C ASP A 67 0.98 -9.98 -0.94
N ALA A 68 1.27 -8.71 -0.63
CA ALA A 68 0.39 -7.59 -0.88
C ALA A 68 1.15 -6.37 -1.43
N VAL A 69 0.42 -5.48 -2.08
CA VAL A 69 0.91 -4.18 -2.56
C VAL A 69 0.05 -3.10 -1.93
N ILE A 70 0.69 -2.05 -1.40
CA ILE A 70 0.00 -0.87 -0.87
C ILE A 70 0.53 0.39 -1.53
N VAL A 71 -0.34 1.37 -1.70
CA VAL A 71 0.00 2.68 -2.24
C VAL A 71 -0.32 3.72 -1.18
N VAL A 72 0.70 4.44 -0.74
CA VAL A 72 0.63 5.43 0.32
C VAL A 72 1.07 6.78 -0.23
N ASN A 73 0.33 7.84 0.06
CA ASN A 73 0.75 9.19 -0.33
C ASN A 73 1.86 9.72 0.60
N ALA A 74 2.48 10.84 0.24
CA ALA A 74 3.50 11.48 1.07
C ALA A 74 3.02 11.90 2.48
N GLU A 75 1.71 12.00 2.70
CA GLU A 75 1.09 12.34 4.00
C GLU A 75 0.90 11.13 4.92
N GLY A 76 1.24 9.92 4.46
CA GLY A 76 1.03 8.68 5.21
C GLY A 76 -0.38 8.11 5.10
N LYS A 77 -1.20 8.64 4.18
CA LYS A 77 -2.53 8.12 3.90
C LYS A 77 -2.45 7.00 2.87
N VAL A 78 -2.98 5.83 3.21
CA VAL A 78 -3.10 4.71 2.27
C VAL A 78 -4.24 5.02 1.31
N VAL A 79 -3.89 5.13 0.03
CA VAL A 79 -4.82 5.43 -1.05
C VAL A 79 -5.52 4.15 -1.50
N THR A 80 -4.75 3.08 -1.67
CA THR A 80 -5.24 1.76 -2.12
C THR A 80 -4.26 0.66 -1.75
N GLY A 81 -4.69 -0.59 -1.77
CA GLY A 81 -3.81 -1.76 -1.70
C GLY A 81 -4.55 -3.02 -2.11
N TRP A 82 -3.82 -4.05 -2.50
CA TRP A 82 -4.38 -5.31 -2.97
C TRP A 82 -3.44 -6.49 -2.67
N GLY A 83 -4.02 -7.68 -2.47
CA GLY A 83 -3.28 -8.92 -2.38
C GLY A 83 -2.72 -9.28 -3.76
N LYS A 84 -1.43 -9.59 -3.84
CA LYS A 84 -0.73 -10.04 -5.06
C LYS A 84 -0.65 -11.56 -5.14
N SER A 85 -0.68 -12.24 -3.99
CA SER A 85 -0.59 -13.70 -3.88
C SER A 85 -1.82 -14.23 -3.14
N SER A 86 -2.18 -15.49 -3.39
CA SER A 86 -3.23 -16.22 -2.65
C SER A 86 -3.02 -16.25 -1.13
N SER A 87 -1.80 -15.95 -0.66
CA SER A 87 -1.47 -15.79 0.77
C SER A 87 -1.66 -14.36 1.29
N GLY A 88 -1.60 -13.37 0.39
CA GLY A 88 -1.88 -11.97 0.70
C GLY A 88 -3.34 -11.61 0.62
N THR A 89 -4.10 -12.42 -0.09
CA THR A 89 -5.54 -12.44 -0.01
C THR A 89 -5.96 -13.41 1.13
N GLY A 90 -6.62 -12.91 2.20
CA GLY A 90 -7.23 -13.67 3.29
C GLY A 90 -8.71 -14.04 3.06
N LYS A 91 -9.05 -15.31 3.30
CA LYS A 91 -10.41 -15.89 3.19
C LYS A 91 -11.26 -15.54 4.40
#